data_AF-A0A9P8QMW0-F1
#
_entry.id   AF-A0A9P8QMW0-F1
#
_cell.length_a   1.000
_cell.length_b   1.000
_cell.length_c   1.000
_cell.angle_alpha   90.00
_cell.angle_beta   90.00
_cell.angle_gamma   90.00
#
_symmetry.space_group_name_H-M   'P 1'
#
loop_
_entity.id
_entity.type
_entity.pdbx_description
1 polymer ?
#
loop_
_entity_poly.entity_id
_entity_poly.type
_entity_poly.pdbx_seq_one_letter_code
_entity_poly.pdbx_strand_id
1 'polypeptide(L)'
;MSSSQQKAVPIPHIHALCMEERYITALQAAIASHGLSSSVPITYHNCALSFVEARFDLIVSPANSHGRLDGGFDDAISRSFSPPDDYFALTRASQALLYDEWRGFAPPGTCTLLRIPEEFHQRSRNTWGTKYLALCPTMRVPQDVRWNREVIYDCMWSLLCSIDKHNRAAGEGGEGERHDEIRSLLTVPMAAGMGEVSPEKWANQTALALKHYIDAVEHQSKWSSLEPDDMAAYAREVEQTWGM
;
A
#
# COMPACT_ATOMS: atom_id res chain seq x y z
N MET A 1 -34.53 8.97 15.79
CA MET A 1 -34.30 8.92 14.33
C MET A 1 -32.89 8.39 14.14
N SER A 2 -32.77 7.10 13.81
CA SER A 2 -31.47 6.46 13.62
C SER A 2 -30.86 7.00 12.34
N SER A 3 -29.82 7.83 12.44
CA SER A 3 -28.98 8.12 11.28
C SER A 3 -28.38 6.79 10.86
N SER A 4 -28.80 6.27 9.72
CA SER A 4 -28.08 5.24 9.00
C SER A 4 -26.67 5.77 8.75
N GLN A 5 -25.73 5.48 9.66
CA GLN A 5 -24.32 5.62 9.37
C GLN A 5 -24.08 4.76 8.14
N GLN A 6 -23.85 5.39 6.99
CA GLN A 6 -23.26 4.70 5.86
C GLN A 6 -22.00 4.05 6.41
N LYS A 7 -21.97 2.71 6.44
CA LYS A 7 -20.75 1.98 6.77
C LYS A 7 -19.68 2.50 5.81
N ALA A 8 -18.65 3.14 6.36
CA ALA A 8 -17.52 3.57 5.57
C ALA A 8 -16.97 2.35 4.82
N VAL A 9 -16.65 2.53 3.54
CA VAL A 9 -16.02 1.47 2.76
C VAL A 9 -14.70 1.13 3.45
N PRO A 10 -14.45 -0.13 3.86
CA PRO A 10 -13.29 -0.48 4.67
C PRO A 10 -11.96 -0.30 3.92
N ILE A 11 -12.01 -0.22 2.59
CA ILE A 11 -10.85 -0.09 1.72
C ILE A 11 -10.88 1.28 1.00
N PRO A 12 -9.79 2.08 1.07
CA PRO A 12 -9.63 3.29 0.26
C PRO A 12 -9.72 2.98 -1.25
N HIS A 13 -10.08 3.97 -2.07
CA HIS A 13 -10.03 3.82 -3.52
C HIS A 13 -8.61 3.52 -3.99
N ILE A 14 -8.43 2.45 -4.77
CA ILE A 14 -7.11 2.02 -5.23
C ILE A 14 -6.90 2.45 -6.68
N HIS A 15 -5.87 3.26 -6.92
CA HIS A 15 -5.30 3.50 -8.24
C HIS A 15 -4.18 2.48 -8.47
N ALA A 16 -4.45 1.42 -9.23
CA ALA A 16 -3.47 0.38 -9.56
C ALA A 16 -2.69 0.79 -10.82
N LEU A 17 -1.46 1.28 -10.64
CA LEU A 17 -0.57 1.70 -11.72
C LEU A 17 0.31 0.52 -12.16
N CYS A 18 0.03 -0.02 -13.34
CA CYS A 18 0.70 -1.20 -13.89
C CYS A 18 1.14 -0.91 -15.33
N MET A 19 2.44 -0.73 -15.54
CA MET A 19 2.98 -0.44 -16.89
C MET A 19 2.90 -1.65 -17.84
N GLU A 20 2.97 -2.87 -17.30
CA GLU A 20 2.77 -4.09 -18.07
C GLU A 20 1.34 -4.61 -17.87
N GLU A 21 0.61 -4.80 -18.97
CA GLU A 21 -0.80 -5.20 -18.96
C GLU A 21 -1.05 -6.53 -18.24
N ARG A 22 -0.08 -7.46 -18.25
CA ARG A 22 -0.18 -8.74 -17.54
C ARG A 22 -0.48 -8.61 -16.05
N TYR A 23 0.01 -7.54 -15.39
CA TYR A 23 -0.31 -7.30 -13.98
C TYR A 23 -1.76 -6.80 -13.80
N ILE A 24 -2.26 -5.96 -14.71
CA ILE A 24 -3.67 -5.54 -14.69
C ILE A 24 -4.58 -6.76 -14.83
N THR A 25 -4.31 -7.60 -15.83
CA THR A 25 -5.07 -8.83 -16.08
C THR A 25 -5.04 -9.78 -14.88
N ALA A 26 -3.86 -10.00 -14.29
CA ALA A 26 -3.71 -10.86 -13.12
C ALA A 26 -4.51 -10.31 -11.91
N LEU A 27 -4.42 -9.00 -11.63
CA LEU A 27 -5.15 -8.39 -10.52
C LEU A 27 -6.67 -8.44 -10.74
N GLN A 28 -7.15 -8.13 -11.95
CA GLN A 28 -8.57 -8.26 -12.29
C GLN A 28 -9.07 -9.69 -12.07
N ALA A 29 -8.30 -10.68 -12.51
CA ALA A 29 -8.65 -12.09 -12.34
C ALA A 29 -8.70 -12.49 -10.85
N ALA A 30 -7.72 -12.06 -10.04
CA ALA A 30 -7.68 -12.35 -8.61
C ALA A 30 -8.81 -11.65 -7.83
N ILE A 31 -9.09 -10.38 -8.14
CA ILE A 31 -10.21 -9.64 -7.52
C ILE A 31 -11.55 -10.32 -7.84
N ALA A 32 -11.73 -10.78 -9.08
CA ALA A 32 -12.93 -11.50 -9.48
C ALA A 32 -13.03 -12.89 -8.81
N SER A 33 -11.95 -13.67 -8.79
CA SER A 33 -11.95 -15.03 -8.20
C SER A 33 -12.25 -15.03 -6.70
N HIS A 34 -11.84 -13.98 -5.99
CA HIS A 34 -12.12 -13.80 -4.57
C HIS A 34 -13.45 -13.04 -4.28
N GLY A 35 -14.24 -12.70 -5.31
CA GLY A 35 -15.54 -12.05 -5.14
C GLY A 35 -15.48 -10.60 -4.68
N LEU A 36 -14.38 -9.89 -4.95
CA LEU A 36 -14.10 -8.55 -4.43
C LEU A 36 -14.55 -7.41 -5.35
N SER A 37 -15.03 -7.71 -6.56
CA SER A 37 -15.32 -6.72 -7.60
C SER A 37 -16.29 -5.60 -7.18
N SER A 38 -17.21 -5.86 -6.25
CA SER A 38 -18.16 -4.87 -5.72
C SER A 38 -17.69 -4.20 -4.42
N SER A 39 -16.69 -4.77 -3.75
CA SER A 39 -16.26 -4.36 -2.40
C SER A 39 -14.98 -3.51 -2.42
N VAL A 40 -14.17 -3.65 -3.48
CA VAL A 40 -12.91 -2.93 -3.62
C VAL A 40 -12.98 -2.01 -4.85
N PRO A 41 -13.08 -0.69 -4.67
CA PRO A 41 -13.05 0.26 -5.78
C PRO A 41 -11.63 0.40 -6.33
N ILE A 42 -11.40 -0.05 -7.58
CA ILE A 42 -10.10 -0.01 -8.25
C ILE A 42 -10.20 0.72 -9.59
N THR A 43 -9.26 1.63 -9.86
CA THR A 43 -8.99 2.18 -11.19
C THR A 43 -7.63 1.73 -11.67
N TYR A 44 -7.57 1.12 -12.85
CA TYR A 44 -6.34 0.62 -13.44
C TYR A 44 -5.71 1.67 -14.36
N HIS A 45 -4.40 1.88 -14.23
CA HIS A 45 -3.63 2.82 -15.05
C HIS A 45 -2.52 2.05 -15.76
N ASN A 46 -2.54 2.06 -17.10
CA ASN A 46 -1.46 1.53 -17.93
C ASN A 46 -0.64 2.67 -18.53
N CYS A 47 0.09 3.39 -17.67
CA CYS A 47 0.93 4.51 -18.07
C CYS A 47 2.09 4.69 -17.09
N ALA A 48 2.98 5.64 -17.35
CA ALA A 48 3.95 6.06 -16.34
C ALA A 48 3.29 7.00 -15.31
N LEU A 49 3.87 7.10 -14.11
CA LEU A 49 3.31 7.93 -13.02
C LEU A 49 2.96 9.36 -13.47
N SER A 50 3.83 10.00 -14.26
CA SER A 50 3.63 11.36 -14.77
C SER A 50 2.40 11.55 -15.68
N PHE A 51 1.82 10.47 -16.19
CA PHE A 51 0.63 10.48 -17.05
C PHE A 51 -0.63 10.04 -16.30
N VAL A 52 -0.57 9.82 -14.98
CA VAL A 52 -1.76 9.48 -14.19
C VAL A 52 -2.61 10.74 -13.99
N GLU A 53 -3.77 10.77 -14.63
CA GLU A 53 -4.77 11.83 -14.51
C GLU A 53 -5.79 11.51 -13.41
N ALA A 54 -5.35 11.54 -12.16
CA ALA A 54 -6.19 11.28 -10.99
C ALA A 54 -5.73 12.10 -9.77
N ARG A 55 -6.46 12.01 -8.66
CA ARG A 55 -5.99 12.46 -7.35
C ARG A 55 -5.97 11.28 -6.40
N PHE A 56 -4.97 11.21 -5.56
CA PHE A 56 -4.86 10.19 -4.52
C PHE A 56 -4.13 10.77 -3.31
N ASP A 57 -4.61 10.42 -2.11
CA ASP A 57 -4.11 10.98 -0.85
C ASP A 57 -2.75 10.37 -0.46
N LEU A 58 -2.54 9.10 -0.82
CA LEU A 58 -1.37 8.30 -0.50
C LEU A 58 -0.75 7.66 -1.74
N ILE A 59 0.57 7.57 -1.79
CA ILE A 59 1.30 6.77 -2.78
C ILE A 59 2.13 5.69 -2.07
N VAL A 60 2.11 4.47 -2.60
CA VAL A 60 2.88 3.33 -2.07
C VAL A 60 4.25 3.28 -2.72
N SER A 61 5.29 3.26 -1.88
CA SER A 61 6.66 2.94 -2.26
C SER A 61 6.96 1.48 -1.88
N PRO A 62 7.17 0.57 -2.85
CA PRO A 62 7.62 -0.80 -2.61
C PRO A 62 9.12 -0.83 -2.26
N ALA A 63 9.46 -0.14 -1.17
CA ALA A 63 10.83 0.23 -0.81
C ALA A 63 11.73 -0.96 -0.48
N ASN A 64 13.00 -0.65 -0.21
CA ASN A 64 13.87 -1.48 0.62
C ASN A 64 13.74 -1.10 2.11
N SER A 65 14.21 -1.98 3.00
CA SER A 65 14.17 -1.80 4.47
C SER A 65 14.87 -0.55 5.01
N HIS A 66 15.64 0.16 4.18
CA HIS A 66 16.38 1.37 4.56
C HIS A 66 15.79 2.65 3.97
N GLY A 67 14.59 2.60 3.37
CA GLY A 67 13.86 3.78 2.91
C GLY A 67 14.57 4.59 1.83
N ARG A 68 15.49 3.97 1.08
CA ARG A 68 16.18 4.62 -0.03
C ARG A 68 15.31 4.56 -1.28
N LEU A 69 15.03 5.73 -1.86
CA LEU A 69 14.05 5.90 -2.94
C LEU A 69 14.73 6.27 -4.27
N ASP A 70 15.54 5.39 -4.85
CA ASP A 70 16.35 5.73 -6.03
C ASP A 70 16.39 4.67 -7.15
N GLY A 71 15.45 3.72 -7.13
CA GLY A 71 15.38 2.66 -8.14
C GLY A 71 13.95 2.38 -8.58
N GLY A 72 13.78 1.93 -9.83
CA GLY A 72 12.49 1.53 -10.37
C GLY A 72 11.39 2.59 -10.16
N PHE A 73 10.29 2.18 -9.54
CA PHE A 73 9.18 3.10 -9.22
C PHE A 73 9.57 4.16 -8.19
N ASP A 74 10.47 3.86 -7.26
CA ASP A 74 10.91 4.83 -6.24
C ASP A 74 11.70 6.00 -6.84
N ASP A 75 12.38 5.81 -7.98
CA ASP A 75 12.98 6.93 -8.73
C ASP A 75 11.89 7.90 -9.22
N ALA A 76 10.77 7.38 -9.73
CA ALA A 76 9.64 8.21 -10.15
C ALA A 76 9.00 8.95 -8.97
N ILE A 77 8.91 8.31 -7.80
CA ILE A 77 8.49 8.97 -6.55
C ILE A 77 9.45 10.10 -6.21
N SER A 78 10.76 9.86 -6.12
CA SER A 78 11.74 10.88 -5.77
C SER A 78 11.72 12.07 -6.74
N ARG A 79 11.63 11.84 -8.05
CA ARG A 79 11.51 12.92 -9.04
C ARG A 79 10.22 13.72 -8.93
N SER A 80 9.17 13.11 -8.39
CA SER A 80 7.84 13.72 -8.30
C SER A 80 7.63 14.48 -7.01
N PHE A 81 8.17 13.99 -5.90
CA PHE A 81 7.84 14.47 -4.54
C PHE A 81 9.02 15.14 -3.83
N SER A 82 10.28 14.95 -4.28
CA SER A 82 11.40 15.76 -3.78
C SER A 82 11.46 17.13 -4.47
N PRO A 83 12.05 18.16 -3.83
CA PRO A 83 12.45 19.39 -4.51
C PRO A 83 13.40 19.09 -5.70
N PRO A 84 13.24 19.73 -6.87
CA PRO A 84 14.04 19.47 -8.07
C PRO A 84 15.56 19.67 -7.88
N ASP A 85 15.95 20.53 -6.94
CA ASP A 85 17.33 20.82 -6.56
C ASP A 85 17.90 19.83 -5.53
N ASP A 86 17.08 18.91 -5.01
CA ASP A 86 17.48 17.94 -3.98
C ASP A 86 16.73 16.62 -4.12
N TYR A 87 17.16 15.81 -5.09
CA TYR A 87 16.59 14.49 -5.38
C TYR A 87 16.42 13.58 -4.14
N PHE A 88 17.38 13.63 -3.20
CA PHE A 88 17.38 12.76 -2.02
C PHE A 88 16.62 13.33 -0.81
N ALA A 89 15.96 14.49 -0.93
CA ALA A 89 15.23 15.11 0.18
C ALA A 89 14.19 14.16 0.78
N LEU A 90 13.38 13.51 -0.06
CA LEU A 90 12.38 12.55 0.40
C LEU A 90 13.02 11.29 0.99
N THR A 91 14.13 10.80 0.43
CA THR A 91 14.89 9.68 1.03
C THR A 91 15.33 10.01 2.45
N ARG A 92 15.84 11.23 2.70
CA ARG A 92 16.28 11.62 4.05
C ARG A 92 15.11 11.77 5.02
N ALA A 93 13.96 12.29 4.56
CA ALA A 93 12.73 12.31 5.36
C ALA A 93 12.26 10.89 5.72
N SER A 94 12.22 9.98 4.74
CA SER A 94 11.93 8.56 4.96
C SER A 94 12.88 7.91 5.96
N GLN A 95 14.19 8.10 5.78
CA GLN A 95 15.20 7.51 6.67
C GLN A 95 15.16 8.06 8.09
N ALA A 96 14.86 9.35 8.26
CA ALA A 96 14.66 9.94 9.59
C ALA A 96 13.46 9.30 10.31
N LEU A 97 12.33 9.13 9.61
CA LEU A 97 11.15 8.46 10.15
C LEU A 97 11.45 6.98 10.48
N LEU A 98 12.11 6.26 9.58
CA LEU A 98 12.51 4.88 9.84
C LEU A 98 13.49 4.75 11.00
N TYR A 99 14.34 5.74 11.24
CA TYR A 99 15.20 5.77 12.43
C TYR A 99 14.39 5.95 13.72
N ASP A 100 13.39 6.83 13.69
CA ASP A 100 12.55 7.07 14.85
C ASP A 100 11.71 5.84 15.23
N GLU A 101 11.01 5.25 14.25
CA GLU A 101 10.11 4.12 14.47
C GLU A 101 10.83 2.76 14.57
N TRP A 102 11.82 2.53 13.71
CA TRP A 102 12.41 1.21 13.48
C TRP A 102 13.92 1.16 13.71
N ARG A 103 14.51 2.25 14.22
CA ARG A 103 15.97 2.39 14.40
C ARG A 103 16.75 2.14 13.09
N GLY A 104 16.13 2.50 11.95
CA GLY A 104 16.75 2.56 10.63
C GLY A 104 16.57 1.29 9.78
N PHE A 105 15.80 0.32 10.26
CA PHE A 105 15.52 -0.93 9.55
C PHE A 105 14.03 -1.32 9.68
N ALA A 106 13.24 -1.06 8.63
CA ALA A 106 11.87 -1.57 8.56
C ALA A 106 11.87 -3.01 7.97
N PRO A 107 11.44 -4.03 8.72
CA PRO A 107 11.41 -5.40 8.22
C PRO A 107 10.54 -5.53 6.95
N PRO A 108 10.92 -6.36 5.96
CA PRO A 108 10.03 -6.62 4.83
C PRO A 108 8.65 -7.12 5.26
N GLY A 109 7.59 -6.64 4.61
CA GLY A 109 6.20 -6.96 4.98
C GLY A 109 5.54 -5.92 5.90
N THR A 110 6.27 -4.92 6.40
CA THR A 110 5.67 -3.83 7.20
C THR A 110 5.21 -2.66 6.34
N CYS A 111 4.56 -1.67 6.95
CA CYS A 111 4.27 -0.38 6.34
C CYS A 111 4.54 0.74 7.35
N THR A 112 5.19 1.81 6.90
CA THR A 112 5.36 3.06 7.65
C THR A 112 4.81 4.22 6.83
N LEU A 113 3.92 5.04 7.43
CA LEU A 113 3.34 6.19 6.78
C LEU A 113 4.18 7.44 7.02
N LEU A 114 4.78 7.97 5.97
CA LEU A 114 5.43 9.27 5.96
C LEU A 114 4.44 10.33 5.48
N ARG A 115 4.19 11.35 6.30
CA ARG A 115 3.66 12.61 5.78
C ARG A 115 4.74 13.30 4.97
N ILE A 116 4.44 13.59 3.70
CA ILE A 116 5.34 14.35 2.83
C ILE A 116 5.52 15.74 3.48
N PRO A 117 6.77 16.22 3.69
CA PRO A 117 7.01 17.53 4.28
C PRO A 117 6.29 18.64 3.52
N GLU A 118 5.62 19.54 4.24
CA GLU A 118 4.75 20.56 3.64
C GLU A 118 5.52 21.46 2.68
N GLU A 119 6.77 21.78 3.03
CA GLU A 119 7.68 22.57 2.21
C GLU A 119 8.04 21.92 0.86
N PHE A 120 7.82 20.60 0.69
CA PHE A 120 8.03 19.92 -0.58
C PHE A 120 6.85 20.11 -1.53
N HIS A 121 5.61 20.29 -1.05
CA HIS A 121 4.44 20.38 -1.93
C HIS A 121 4.53 21.56 -2.91
N GLN A 122 5.05 22.71 -2.46
CA GLN A 122 5.21 23.90 -3.30
C GLN A 122 6.43 23.84 -4.21
N ARG A 123 7.39 22.96 -3.92
CA ARG A 123 8.67 22.87 -4.62
C ARG A 123 8.77 21.67 -5.57
N SER A 124 7.97 20.63 -5.34
CA SER A 124 8.00 19.37 -6.08
C SER A 124 7.04 19.37 -7.27
N ARG A 125 6.99 18.24 -7.99
CA ARG A 125 6.06 18.01 -9.11
C ARG A 125 4.82 17.22 -8.67
N ASN A 126 4.45 17.33 -7.40
CA ASN A 126 3.26 16.69 -6.85
C ASN A 126 2.00 17.38 -7.37
N THR A 127 1.52 16.95 -8.53
CA THR A 127 0.30 17.47 -9.16
C THR A 127 -0.98 16.79 -8.67
N TRP A 128 -0.86 15.63 -8.02
CA TRP A 128 -1.98 14.81 -7.55
C TRP A 128 -2.59 15.33 -6.25
N GLY A 129 -1.85 16.14 -5.47
CA GLY A 129 -2.26 16.56 -4.13
C GLY A 129 -2.04 15.49 -3.07
N THR A 130 -1.17 14.51 -3.36
CA THR A 130 -0.80 13.43 -2.44
C THR A 130 -0.11 13.98 -1.21
N LYS A 131 -0.53 13.56 -0.03
CA LYS A 131 0.02 14.02 1.25
C LYS A 131 0.89 12.97 1.92
N TYR A 132 0.68 11.70 1.59
CA TYR A 132 1.30 10.58 2.28
C TYR A 132 2.09 9.68 1.32
N LEU A 133 3.21 9.18 1.84
CA LEU A 133 3.99 8.10 1.26
C LEU A 133 3.92 6.90 2.20
N ALA A 134 3.45 5.75 1.71
CA ALA A 134 3.59 4.48 2.44
C ALA A 134 4.90 3.80 2.06
N LEU A 135 5.81 3.65 3.02
CA LEU A 135 7.02 2.85 2.87
C LEU A 135 6.67 1.38 3.16
N CYS A 136 6.51 0.59 2.11
CA CYS A 136 6.20 -0.84 2.20
C CYS A 136 7.44 -1.65 1.78
N PRO A 137 8.42 -1.89 2.68
CA PRO A 137 9.62 -2.62 2.32
C PRO A 137 9.28 -4.03 1.84
N THR A 138 9.70 -4.37 0.62
CA THR A 138 9.55 -5.72 0.08
C THR A 138 10.83 -6.55 0.18
N MET A 139 11.95 -5.89 0.49
CA MET A 139 13.27 -6.47 0.50
C MET A 139 14.20 -5.68 1.44
N ARG A 140 15.26 -6.31 1.95
CA ARG A 140 16.26 -5.61 2.78
C ARG A 140 17.07 -4.60 1.96
N VAL A 141 17.58 -5.08 0.84
CA VAL A 141 18.30 -4.34 -0.20
C VAL A 141 17.78 -4.84 -1.55
N PRO A 142 17.98 -4.13 -2.67
CA PRO A 142 17.59 -4.59 -3.99
C PRO A 142 18.10 -6.01 -4.30
N GLN A 143 17.20 -7.00 -4.35
CA GLN A 143 17.51 -8.41 -4.62
C GLN A 143 16.24 -9.21 -4.97
N ASP A 144 16.44 -10.42 -5.50
CA ASP A 144 15.39 -11.43 -5.66
C ASP A 144 14.76 -11.79 -4.29
N VAL A 145 13.43 -11.75 -4.22
CA VAL A 145 12.66 -12.07 -3.00
C VAL A 145 11.69 -13.22 -3.17
N ARG A 146 11.82 -14.06 -4.20
CA ARG A 146 10.97 -15.25 -4.38
C ARG A 146 11.07 -16.23 -3.22
N TRP A 147 12.17 -16.21 -2.47
CA TRP A 147 12.33 -16.96 -1.23
C TRP A 147 11.34 -16.51 -0.14
N ASN A 148 10.92 -15.25 -0.15
CA ASN A 148 9.88 -14.75 0.74
C ASN A 148 8.52 -15.12 0.15
N ARG A 149 7.82 -15.98 0.87
CA ARG A 149 6.59 -16.59 0.37
C ARG A 149 5.41 -15.62 0.38
N GLU A 150 5.38 -14.64 1.27
CA GLU A 150 4.16 -13.90 1.62
C GLU A 150 4.35 -12.38 1.71
N VAL A 151 5.52 -11.86 1.29
CA VAL A 151 5.85 -10.43 1.45
C VAL A 151 4.81 -9.47 0.85
N ILE A 152 4.12 -9.88 -0.22
CA ILE A 152 3.08 -9.03 -0.83
C ILE A 152 1.84 -8.98 0.05
N TYR A 153 1.43 -10.14 0.57
CA TYR A 153 0.32 -10.25 1.50
C TYR A 153 0.59 -9.40 2.75
N ASP A 154 1.77 -9.57 3.35
CA ASP A 154 2.16 -8.86 4.57
C ASP A 154 2.22 -7.33 4.35
N CYS A 155 2.84 -6.88 3.25
CA CYS A 155 2.91 -5.46 2.92
C CYS A 155 1.51 -4.86 2.71
N MET A 156 0.62 -5.55 1.99
CA MET A 156 -0.74 -5.08 1.77
C MET A 156 -1.55 -5.05 3.06
N TRP A 157 -1.45 -6.09 3.90
CA TRP A 157 -2.11 -6.13 5.20
C TRP A 157 -1.64 -4.99 6.10
N SER A 158 -0.32 -4.83 6.23
CA SER A 158 0.30 -3.76 7.03
C SER A 158 -0.07 -2.37 6.52
N LEU A 159 -0.17 -2.18 5.20
CA LEU A 159 -0.62 -0.94 4.58
C LEU A 159 -2.05 -0.59 5.02
N LEU A 160 -2.97 -1.55 4.91
CA LEU A 160 -4.38 -1.36 5.29
C LEU A 160 -4.51 -1.06 6.78
N CYS A 161 -3.81 -1.80 7.65
CA CYS A 161 -3.78 -1.52 9.09
C CYS A 161 -3.21 -0.13 9.41
N SER A 162 -2.17 0.31 8.69
CA SER A 162 -1.56 1.63 8.89
C SER A 162 -2.51 2.75 8.50
N ILE A 163 -3.20 2.61 7.36
CA ILE A 163 -4.21 3.57 6.90
C ILE A 163 -5.38 3.64 7.88
N ASP A 164 -5.90 2.50 8.33
CA ASP A 164 -7.00 2.47 9.29
C ASP A 164 -6.63 3.09 10.64
N LYS A 165 -5.44 2.79 11.17
CA LYS A 165 -4.94 3.44 12.39
C LYS A 165 -4.83 4.96 12.22
N HIS A 166 -4.31 5.42 11.08
CA HIS A 166 -4.22 6.85 10.75
C HIS A 166 -5.60 7.50 10.66
N ASN A 167 -6.52 6.91 9.90
CA ASN A 167 -7.86 7.44 9.69
C ASN A 167 -8.68 7.50 10.99
N ARG A 168 -8.54 6.49 11.87
CA ARG A 168 -9.16 6.51 13.20
C ARG A 168 -8.64 7.67 14.05
N ALA A 169 -7.33 7.89 14.07
CA ALA A 169 -6.72 9.01 14.79
C ALA A 169 -7.17 10.37 14.22
N ALA A 170 -7.24 10.52 12.90
CA ALA A 170 -7.72 11.75 12.24
C ALA A 170 -9.21 12.04 12.51
N GLY A 171 -10.03 10.99 12.65
CA GLY A 171 -11.46 11.10 12.96
C GLY A 171 -11.78 11.47 14.42
N GLU A 172 -10.85 11.21 15.35
CA GLU A 172 -10.92 11.66 16.75
C GLU A 172 -10.58 13.16 16.89
N GLY A 173 -9.94 13.74 15.88
CA GLY A 173 -9.65 15.15 15.74
C GLY A 173 -10.85 16.04 15.44
N GLY A 174 -10.71 17.35 15.63
CA GLY A 174 -11.75 18.33 15.27
C GLY A 174 -12.07 18.36 13.77
N GLU A 175 -13.06 19.16 13.34
CA GLU A 175 -13.48 19.24 11.91
C GLU A 175 -12.34 19.53 10.92
N GLY A 176 -11.26 20.18 11.36
CA GLY A 176 -10.05 20.42 10.55
C GLY A 176 -9.19 19.19 10.28
N GLU A 177 -9.25 18.15 11.12
CA GLU A 177 -8.44 16.91 11.01
C GLU A 177 -9.11 15.86 10.11
N ARG A 178 -10.42 15.97 9.86
CA ARG A 178 -11.14 15.15 8.85
C ARG A 178 -10.64 15.36 7.41
N HIS A 179 -9.92 16.46 7.15
CA HIS A 179 -9.27 16.70 5.85
C HIS A 179 -8.01 15.86 5.64
N ASP A 180 -7.62 15.06 6.64
CA ASP A 180 -6.38 14.30 6.65
C ASP A 180 -6.56 12.79 6.52
N GLU A 181 -7.81 12.34 6.42
CA GLU A 181 -8.14 10.96 6.10
C GLU A 181 -7.58 10.55 4.73
N ILE A 182 -7.00 9.36 4.68
CA ILE A 182 -6.56 8.69 3.46
C ILE A 182 -7.76 7.93 2.91
N ARG A 183 -8.36 8.46 1.84
CA ARG A 183 -9.54 7.88 1.17
C ARG A 183 -9.19 7.24 -0.17
N SER A 184 -8.00 7.52 -0.68
CA SER A 184 -7.50 7.02 -1.94
C SER A 184 -5.99 6.81 -1.91
N LEU A 185 -5.52 5.76 -2.57
CA LEU A 185 -4.11 5.45 -2.69
C LEU A 185 -3.72 5.07 -4.12
N LEU A 186 -2.47 5.33 -4.49
CA LEU A 186 -1.86 4.76 -5.68
C LEU A 186 -0.86 3.67 -5.28
N THR A 187 -0.98 2.49 -5.90
CA THR A 187 -0.08 1.36 -5.69
C THR A 187 0.40 0.80 -7.02
N VAL A 188 1.48 0.02 -6.98
CA VAL A 188 2.13 -0.63 -8.12
C VAL A 188 2.33 -2.12 -7.83
N PRO A 189 2.66 -2.94 -8.86
CA PRO A 189 3.17 -4.29 -8.65
C PRO A 189 4.39 -4.31 -7.70
N MET A 190 4.16 -4.73 -6.47
CA MET A 190 5.18 -4.77 -5.42
C MET A 190 6.13 -5.95 -5.66
N ALA A 191 7.43 -5.72 -5.50
CA ALA A 191 8.49 -6.71 -5.76
C ALA A 191 8.53 -7.31 -7.18
N ALA A 192 7.84 -6.71 -8.15
CA ALA A 192 7.76 -7.18 -9.53
C ALA A 192 9.01 -6.92 -10.39
N GLY A 193 9.84 -5.94 -10.00
CA GLY A 193 11.11 -5.63 -10.65
C GLY A 193 12.23 -6.53 -10.12
N MET A 194 13.18 -5.94 -9.39
CA MET A 194 14.31 -6.67 -8.78
C MET A 194 13.90 -7.86 -7.89
N GLY A 195 12.69 -7.82 -7.35
CA GLY A 195 12.16 -8.86 -6.47
C GLY A 195 11.71 -10.13 -7.19
N GLU A 196 11.54 -10.09 -8.52
CA GLU A 196 11.17 -11.22 -9.37
C GLU A 196 9.85 -11.92 -8.98
N VAL A 197 8.93 -11.21 -8.31
CA VAL A 197 7.60 -11.74 -8.00
C VAL A 197 6.73 -11.76 -9.26
N SER A 198 6.08 -12.89 -9.54
CA SER A 198 5.22 -13.06 -10.70
C SER A 198 3.94 -12.21 -10.62
N PRO A 199 3.33 -11.85 -11.77
CA PRO A 199 2.02 -11.19 -11.79
C PRO A 199 0.95 -11.94 -11.00
N GLU A 200 0.91 -13.26 -11.12
CA GLU A 200 -0.06 -14.13 -10.49
C GLU A 200 0.10 -14.13 -8.96
N LYS A 201 1.34 -14.27 -8.46
CA LYS A 201 1.61 -14.25 -7.03
C LYS A 201 1.29 -12.88 -6.42
N TRP A 202 1.73 -11.79 -7.06
CA TRP A 202 1.44 -10.44 -6.60
C TRP A 202 -0.08 -10.19 -6.54
N ALA A 203 -0.80 -10.53 -7.60
CA ALA A 203 -2.24 -10.31 -7.72
C ALA A 203 -3.04 -11.10 -6.68
N ASN A 204 -2.77 -12.40 -6.54
CA ASN A 204 -3.50 -13.25 -5.60
C ASN A 204 -3.21 -12.87 -4.14
N GLN A 205 -1.96 -12.57 -3.79
CA GLN A 205 -1.65 -12.10 -2.43
C GLN A 205 -2.24 -10.73 -2.12
N THR A 206 -2.28 -9.83 -3.10
CA THR A 206 -2.97 -8.54 -2.96
C THR A 206 -4.47 -8.74 -2.71
N ALA A 207 -5.12 -9.59 -3.51
CA ALA A 207 -6.54 -9.88 -3.37
C ALA A 207 -6.87 -10.59 -2.05
N LEU A 208 -6.05 -11.56 -1.61
CA LEU A 208 -6.22 -12.22 -0.31
C LEU A 208 -6.07 -11.26 0.87
N ALA A 209 -5.07 -10.37 0.84
CA ALA A 209 -4.90 -9.36 1.88
C ALA A 209 -6.15 -8.45 1.98
N LEU A 210 -6.68 -8.01 0.83
CA LEU A 210 -7.92 -7.22 0.78
C LEU A 210 -9.13 -8.01 1.32
N LYS A 211 -9.30 -9.26 0.86
CA LYS A 211 -10.39 -10.16 1.29
C LYS A 211 -10.36 -10.36 2.80
N HIS A 212 -9.22 -10.79 3.33
CA HIS A 212 -9.07 -11.08 4.75
C HIS A 212 -9.24 -9.80 5.58
N TYR A 213 -8.79 -8.65 5.08
CA TYR A 213 -8.90 -7.39 5.82
C TYR A 213 -10.36 -6.92 5.90
N ILE A 214 -11.11 -7.02 4.81
CA ILE A 214 -12.56 -6.75 4.80
C ILE A 214 -13.26 -7.67 5.80
N ASP A 215 -12.94 -8.96 5.76
CA ASP A 215 -13.50 -9.94 6.70
C ASP A 215 -13.16 -9.59 8.17
N ALA A 216 -11.95 -9.10 8.43
CA ALA A 216 -11.52 -8.65 9.76
C ALA A 216 -12.30 -7.44 10.28
N VAL A 217 -12.58 -6.47 9.42
CA VAL A 217 -13.36 -5.29 9.77
C VAL A 217 -14.84 -5.65 9.97
N GLU A 218 -15.40 -6.53 9.14
CA GLU A 218 -16.81 -6.91 9.20
C GLU A 218 -17.14 -7.88 10.34
N HIS A 219 -16.18 -8.74 10.72
CA HIS A 219 -16.35 -9.78 11.72
C HIS A 219 -15.43 -9.57 12.92
N GLN A 220 -15.47 -8.36 13.52
CA GLN A 220 -14.60 -7.96 14.62
C GLN A 220 -14.56 -8.97 15.78
N SER A 221 -15.72 -9.50 16.20
CA SER A 221 -15.78 -10.45 17.32
C SER A 221 -14.99 -11.73 17.03
N LYS A 222 -15.02 -12.21 15.78
CA LYS A 222 -14.23 -13.37 15.33
C LYS A 222 -12.74 -13.03 15.35
N TRP A 223 -12.36 -11.95 14.68
CA TRP A 223 -10.95 -11.60 14.50
C TRP A 223 -10.24 -11.14 15.77
N SER A 224 -10.99 -10.67 16.77
CA SER A 224 -10.46 -10.37 18.09
C SER A 224 -10.18 -11.60 18.96
N SER A 225 -10.59 -12.80 18.53
CA SER A 225 -10.45 -14.06 19.29
C SER A 225 -10.45 -15.28 18.35
N LEU A 226 -9.55 -15.31 17.36
CA LEU A 226 -9.46 -16.41 16.40
C LEU A 226 -9.08 -17.73 17.08
N GLU A 227 -9.78 -18.80 16.72
CA GLU A 227 -9.43 -20.15 17.14
C GLU A 227 -8.38 -20.76 16.18
N PRO A 228 -7.68 -21.85 16.58
CA PRO A 228 -6.68 -22.50 15.72
C PRO A 228 -7.18 -22.87 14.32
N ASP A 229 -8.43 -23.33 14.21
CA ASP A 229 -9.01 -23.72 12.93
C ASP A 229 -9.28 -22.51 12.01
N ASP A 230 -9.65 -21.36 12.59
CA ASP A 230 -9.79 -20.11 11.83
C ASP A 230 -8.43 -19.67 11.29
N MET A 231 -7.41 -19.61 12.16
CA MET A 231 -6.05 -19.23 11.77
C MET A 231 -5.50 -20.14 10.66
N ALA A 232 -5.70 -21.45 10.80
CA ALA A 232 -5.27 -22.43 9.81
C ALA A 232 -6.02 -22.29 8.47
N ALA A 233 -7.28 -21.85 8.48
CA ALA A 233 -8.03 -21.59 7.25
C ALA A 233 -7.45 -20.42 6.47
N TYR A 234 -7.23 -19.26 7.11
CA TYR A 234 -6.63 -18.10 6.44
C TYR A 234 -5.21 -18.38 5.96
N ALA A 235 -4.39 -19.08 6.77
CA ALA A 235 -3.05 -19.48 6.38
C ALA A 235 -3.06 -20.35 5.11
N ARG A 236 -3.92 -21.37 5.06
CA ARG A 236 -4.05 -22.25 3.87
C ARG A 236 -4.45 -21.52 2.60
N GLU A 237 -5.21 -20.44 2.69
CA GLU A 237 -5.53 -19.63 1.51
C GLU A 237 -4.29 -18.91 0.97
N VAL A 238 -3.47 -18.32 1.85
CA VAL A 238 -2.21 -17.65 1.44
C VAL A 238 -1.19 -18.67 0.93
N GLU A 239 -1.09 -19.84 1.56
CA GLU A 239 -0.21 -20.94 1.16
C GLU A 239 -0.40 -21.39 -0.29
N GLN A 240 -1.63 -21.32 -0.82
CA GLN A 240 -1.92 -21.68 -2.21
C GLN A 240 -1.21 -20.78 -3.22
N THR A 241 -0.78 -19.58 -2.81
CA THR A 241 -0.08 -18.62 -3.66
C THR A 241 1.44 -18.81 -3.70
N TRP A 242 2.00 -19.68 -2.85
CA TRP A 242 3.46 -19.78 -2.67
C TRP A 242 4.21 -20.24 -3.93
N GLY A 243 3.55 -21.05 -4.77
CA GLY A 243 4.13 -21.61 -6.00
C GLY A 243 3.72 -20.88 -7.28
N MET A 244 3.01 -19.76 -7.17
CA MET A 244 2.66 -18.90 -8.31
C MET A 244 3.84 -18.06 -8.79
#